data_AF-A0A9P1KYM8-F1
#
_entry.id   AF-A0A9P1KYM8-F1
#
_cell.length_a   1.000
_cell.length_b   1.000
_cell.length_c   1.000
_cell.angle_alpha   90.00
_cell.angle_beta   90.00
_cell.angle_gamma   90.00
#
_symmetry.space_group_name_H-M   'P 1'
#
loop_
_entity.id
_entity.type
_entity.pdbx_description
1 polymer ?
#
loop_
_entity_poly.entity_id
_entity_poly.type
_entity_poly.pdbx_seq_one_letter_code
_entity_poly.pdbx_strand_id
1 'polypeptide(L)'
;MAKTKEEIKQEFEDARATFEDTRAKFKDGIKEINEEQKRKTEERKRKIEEKKNKEREEYAKTKKVNYWSTTCWETMSQKKLKRINTLLKCFGIFCLAFGLLFLFGVGDKTSILLIVIGLYFLYFDPRRYSNSSKKNKKH
;
A
#
# COMPACT_ATOMS: atom_id res chain seq x y z
N MET A 1 -3.37 -27.92 58.80
CA MET A 1 -1.89 -27.97 58.71
C MET A 1 -1.45 -26.81 57.83
N ALA A 2 -0.59 -25.93 58.35
CA ALA A 2 -0.04 -24.83 57.57
C ALA A 2 1.14 -25.35 56.75
N LYS A 3 1.17 -25.06 55.45
CA LYS A 3 2.27 -25.46 54.55
C LYS A 3 3.59 -24.91 55.08
N THR A 4 4.62 -25.74 55.06
CA THR A 4 5.96 -25.36 55.51
C THR A 4 6.58 -24.40 54.50
N LYS A 5 7.41 -23.47 55.00
CA LYS A 5 8.06 -22.43 54.17
C LYS A 5 8.89 -23.01 53.01
N GLU A 6 9.36 -24.24 53.15
CA GLU A 6 10.11 -24.99 52.14
C GLU A 6 9.20 -25.55 51.03
N GLU A 7 8.03 -26.09 51.37
CA GLU A 7 7.03 -26.56 50.40
C GLU A 7 6.52 -25.41 49.53
N ILE A 8 6.29 -24.24 50.14
CA ILE A 8 5.86 -23.03 49.42
C ILE A 8 6.94 -22.56 48.43
N LYS A 9 8.22 -22.69 48.81
CA LYS A 9 9.35 -22.32 47.93
C LYS A 9 9.45 -23.25 46.73
N GLN A 10 9.25 -24.55 46.95
CA GLN A 10 9.35 -25.57 45.92
C GLN A 10 8.19 -25.45 44.91
N GLU A 11 6.96 -25.21 45.39
CA GLU A 11 5.81 -24.91 44.51
C GLU A 11 6.03 -23.65 43.65
N PHE A 12 6.72 -22.63 44.19
CA PHE A 12 7.04 -21.41 43.45
C PHE A 12 8.08 -21.63 42.36
N GLU A 13 9.10 -22.46 42.62
CA GLU A 13 10.11 -22.81 41.61
C GLU A 13 9.53 -23.68 40.49
N ASP A 14 8.68 -24.65 40.82
CA ASP A 14 7.99 -25.48 39.82
C ASP A 14 7.03 -24.64 38.97
N ALA A 15 6.26 -23.75 39.58
CA ALA A 15 5.37 -22.83 38.88
C ALA A 15 6.16 -21.86 37.96
N ARG A 16 7.34 -21.43 38.39
CA ARG A 16 8.22 -20.58 37.58
C ARG A 16 8.79 -21.35 36.39
N ALA A 17 9.25 -22.58 36.60
CA ALA A 17 9.79 -23.43 35.54
C ALA A 17 8.72 -23.74 34.47
N THR A 18 7.50 -24.07 34.90
CA THR A 18 6.37 -24.26 33.96
C THR A 18 6.02 -22.98 33.22
N PHE A 19 6.01 -21.83 33.89
CA PHE A 19 5.74 -20.54 33.23
C PHE A 19 6.81 -20.19 32.19
N GLU A 20 8.09 -20.44 32.47
CA GLU A 20 9.18 -20.21 31.53
C GLU A 20 9.10 -21.13 30.30
N ASP A 21 8.78 -22.41 30.48
CA ASP A 21 8.59 -23.36 29.37
C ASP A 21 7.37 -23.00 28.50
N THR A 22 6.26 -22.62 29.13
CA THR A 22 5.05 -22.18 28.41
C THR A 22 5.32 -20.90 27.62
N ARG A 23 6.06 -19.95 28.20
CA ARG A 23 6.47 -18.71 27.54
C ARG A 23 7.40 -18.97 26.36
N ALA A 24 8.32 -19.93 26.47
CA ALA A 24 9.19 -20.33 25.38
C ALA A 24 8.39 -20.90 24.20
N LYS A 25 7.46 -21.82 24.47
CA LYS A 25 6.54 -22.40 23.47
C LYS A 25 5.68 -21.33 22.77
N PHE A 26 5.15 -20.37 23.53
CA PHE A 26 4.40 -19.24 22.95
C PHE A 26 5.27 -18.36 22.05
N LYS A 27 6.51 -18.07 22.47
CA LYS A 27 7.44 -17.25 21.70
C LYS A 27 7.80 -17.91 20.38
N ASP A 28 8.00 -19.23 20.38
CA ASP A 28 8.31 -19.98 19.17
C ASP A 28 7.09 -20.14 18.25
N GLY A 29 5.89 -20.37 18.80
CA GLY A 29 4.65 -20.33 18.02
C GLY A 29 4.40 -18.97 17.35
N ILE A 30 4.69 -17.85 18.03
CA ILE A 30 4.59 -16.51 17.43
C ILE A 30 5.61 -16.32 16.30
N LYS A 31 6.84 -16.85 16.43
CA LYS A 31 7.83 -16.79 15.35
C LYS A 31 7.37 -17.57 14.13
N GLU A 32 6.84 -18.77 14.32
CA GLU A 32 6.35 -19.62 13.23
C GLU A 32 5.19 -18.95 12.47
N ILE A 33 4.23 -18.36 13.18
CA ILE A 33 3.13 -17.59 12.58
C ILE A 33 3.69 -16.39 11.80
N ASN A 34 4.66 -15.66 12.35
CA ASN A 34 5.26 -14.53 11.67
C ASN A 34 6.03 -14.95 10.40
N GLU A 35 6.72 -16.07 10.42
CA GLU A 35 7.40 -16.61 9.24
C GLU A 35 6.42 -17.09 8.17
N GLU A 36 5.31 -17.71 8.58
CA GLU A 36 4.25 -18.10 7.66
C GLU A 36 3.56 -16.87 7.02
N GLN A 37 3.29 -15.82 7.79
CA GLN A 37 2.75 -14.56 7.29
C GLN A 37 3.72 -13.87 6.32
N LYS A 38 5.02 -13.89 6.61
CA LYS A 38 6.05 -13.38 5.70
C LYS A 38 6.06 -14.16 4.39
N ARG A 39 6.07 -15.50 4.44
CA ARG A 39 6.01 -16.36 3.24
C ARG A 39 4.75 -16.11 2.41
N LYS A 40 3.57 -16.04 3.04
CA LYS A 40 2.31 -15.72 2.35
C LYS A 40 2.34 -14.33 1.70
N THR A 41 2.95 -13.36 2.37
CA THR A 41 3.11 -11.99 1.84
C THR A 41 4.04 -11.96 0.64
N GLU A 42 5.18 -12.65 0.72
CA GLU A 42 6.12 -12.79 -0.39
C GLU A 42 5.51 -13.52 -1.58
N GLU A 43 4.77 -14.60 -1.34
CA GLU A 43 4.08 -15.34 -2.40
C GLU A 43 3.04 -14.47 -3.11
N ARG A 44 2.27 -13.68 -2.34
CA ARG A 44 1.34 -12.68 -2.91
C ARG A 44 2.08 -11.65 -3.76
N LYS A 45 3.22 -11.13 -3.28
CA LYS A 45 4.06 -10.20 -4.05
C LYS A 45 4.54 -10.82 -5.36
N ARG A 46 5.04 -12.06 -5.33
CA ARG A 46 5.46 -12.80 -6.54
C ARG A 46 4.31 -12.97 -7.53
N LYS A 47 3.12 -13.39 -7.06
CA LYS A 47 1.93 -13.53 -7.92
C LYS A 47 1.49 -12.21 -8.54
N ILE A 48 1.57 -11.11 -7.79
CA ILE A 48 1.27 -9.76 -8.33
C ILE A 48 2.30 -9.36 -9.38
N GLU A 49 3.58 -9.61 -9.15
CA GLU A 49 4.66 -9.28 -10.09
C GLU A 49 4.55 -10.10 -11.37
N GLU A 50 4.25 -11.39 -11.28
CA GLU A 50 4.02 -12.26 -12.42
C GLU A 50 2.84 -11.77 -13.28
N LYS A 51 1.73 -11.37 -12.64
CA LYS A 51 0.59 -10.74 -13.34
C LYS A 51 1.00 -9.46 -14.06
N LYS A 52 1.77 -8.58 -13.39
CA LYS A 52 2.28 -7.36 -14.01
C LYS A 52 3.19 -7.64 -15.20
N ASN A 53 4.02 -8.69 -15.14
CA ASN A 53 4.89 -9.07 -16.25
C ASN A 53 4.09 -9.62 -17.43
N LYS A 54 3.09 -10.48 -17.18
CA LYS A 54 2.16 -10.96 -18.22
C LYS A 54 1.45 -9.81 -18.92
N GLU A 55 0.95 -8.82 -18.18
CA GLU A 55 0.32 -7.62 -18.76
C GLU A 55 1.30 -6.80 -19.62
N ARG A 56 2.58 -6.69 -19.22
CA ARG A 56 3.62 -6.03 -20.04
C ARG A 56 3.88 -6.79 -21.34
N GLU A 57 3.93 -8.11 -21.29
CA GLU A 57 4.10 -8.97 -22.47
C GLU A 57 2.90 -8.88 -23.41
N GLU A 58 1.68 -8.92 -22.89
CA GLU A 58 0.46 -8.73 -23.66
C GLU A 58 0.40 -7.34 -24.31
N TYR A 59 0.81 -6.29 -23.60
CA TYR A 59 0.94 -4.96 -24.17
C TYR A 59 1.99 -4.93 -25.29
N ALA A 60 3.15 -5.57 -25.10
CA ALA A 60 4.19 -5.65 -26.12
C ALA A 60 3.68 -6.34 -27.41
N LYS A 61 2.86 -7.38 -27.26
CA LYS A 61 2.25 -8.13 -28.38
C LYS A 61 1.11 -7.36 -29.05
N THR A 62 0.18 -6.81 -28.27
CA THR A 62 -1.10 -6.27 -28.78
C THR A 62 -1.13 -4.75 -28.92
N LYS A 63 -0.21 -4.04 -28.27
CA LYS A 63 -0.20 -2.58 -28.08
C LYS A 63 -1.48 -2.01 -27.45
N LYS A 64 -2.35 -2.85 -26.87
CA LYS A 64 -3.58 -2.43 -26.20
C LYS A 64 -3.30 -2.18 -24.72
N VAL A 65 -3.56 -0.95 -24.27
CA VAL A 65 -3.44 -0.57 -22.86
C VAL A 65 -4.68 -1.06 -22.11
N ASN A 66 -4.48 -1.83 -21.04
CA ASN A 66 -5.55 -2.13 -20.10
C ASN A 66 -5.69 -0.96 -19.11
N TYR A 67 -6.77 -0.19 -19.21
CA TYR A 67 -6.99 1.01 -18.36
C TYR A 67 -7.35 0.68 -16.91
N TRP A 68 -7.81 -0.54 -16.65
CA TRP A 68 -8.23 -0.99 -15.31
C TRP A 68 -7.09 -1.63 -14.52
N SER A 69 -5.92 -1.87 -15.14
CA SER A 69 -4.77 -2.42 -14.43
C SER A 69 -3.95 -1.32 -13.75
N THR A 70 -3.26 -1.69 -12.67
CA THR A 70 -2.31 -0.80 -11.99
C THR A 70 -1.09 -0.44 -12.85
N THR A 71 -0.83 -1.21 -13.92
CA THR A 71 0.26 -1.00 -14.88
C THR A 71 -0.13 -0.13 -16.08
N CYS A 72 -1.36 0.39 -16.09
CA CYS A 72 -1.88 1.20 -17.21
C CYS A 72 -1.01 2.43 -17.50
N TRP A 73 -0.52 3.11 -16.46
CA TRP A 73 0.35 4.28 -16.58
C TRP A 73 1.75 3.94 -17.11
N GLU A 74 2.25 2.73 -16.82
CA GLU A 74 3.56 2.25 -17.28
C GLU A 74 3.54 1.80 -18.74
N THR A 75 2.44 1.20 -19.18
CA THR A 75 2.24 0.71 -20.55
C THR A 75 1.75 1.80 -21.50
N MET A 76 1.38 2.98 -21.00
CA MET A 76 0.85 4.06 -21.83
C MET A 76 1.93 4.90 -22.52
N SER A 77 1.67 5.29 -23.77
CA SER A 77 2.54 6.22 -24.51
C SER A 77 2.65 7.59 -23.83
N GLN A 78 3.86 8.18 -23.87
CA GLN A 78 4.17 9.53 -23.40
C GLN A 78 3.18 10.60 -23.92
N LYS A 79 2.75 10.50 -25.18
CA LYS A 79 1.79 11.46 -25.77
C LYS A 79 0.42 11.38 -25.08
N LYS A 80 -0.06 10.17 -24.77
CA LYS A 80 -1.33 9.96 -24.07
C LYS A 80 -1.23 10.37 -22.60
N LEU A 81 -0.13 10.04 -21.94
CA LEU A 81 0.15 10.48 -20.56
C LEU A 81 0.16 12.01 -20.43
N LYS A 82 0.76 12.72 -21.41
CA LYS A 82 0.74 14.20 -21.43
C LYS A 82 -0.69 14.74 -21.56
N ARG A 83 -1.54 14.14 -22.40
CA ARG A 83 -2.96 14.53 -22.52
C ARG A 83 -3.71 14.31 -21.20
N ILE A 84 -3.57 13.13 -20.59
CA ILE A 84 -4.26 12.83 -19.32
C ILE A 84 -3.78 13.74 -18.19
N ASN A 85 -2.46 13.96 -18.07
CA ASN A 85 -1.93 14.92 -17.10
C ASN A 85 -2.51 16.33 -17.31
N THR A 86 -2.68 16.75 -18.56
CA THR A 86 -3.31 18.04 -18.86
C THR A 86 -4.77 18.06 -18.42
N LEU A 87 -5.54 17.01 -18.72
CA LEU A 87 -6.93 16.86 -18.28
C LEU A 87 -7.06 16.86 -16.75
N LEU A 88 -6.19 16.13 -16.04
CA LEU A 88 -6.19 16.09 -14.58
C LEU A 88 -5.88 17.45 -13.98
N LYS A 89 -4.93 18.20 -14.55
CA LYS A 89 -4.66 19.58 -14.11
C LYS A 89 -5.84 20.51 -14.36
N CYS A 90 -6.48 20.42 -15.52
CA CYS A 90 -7.70 21.18 -15.81
C CYS A 90 -8.82 20.83 -14.81
N PHE A 91 -9.02 19.55 -14.50
CA PHE A 91 -9.99 19.10 -13.51
C PHE A 91 -9.65 19.59 -12.10
N GLY A 92 -8.36 19.55 -11.72
CA GLY A 92 -7.89 20.08 -10.44
C GLY A 92 -8.13 21.59 -10.29
N ILE A 93 -7.86 22.37 -11.34
CA ILE A 93 -8.15 23.82 -11.37
C ILE A 93 -9.66 24.06 -11.26
N PHE A 94 -10.47 23.27 -11.98
CA PHE A 94 -11.92 23.35 -11.91
C PHE A 94 -12.42 23.06 -10.48
N CYS A 95 -11.98 21.97 -9.85
CA CYS A 95 -12.33 21.64 -8.47
C CYS A 95 -11.88 22.71 -7.48
N LEU A 96 -10.71 23.32 -7.67
CA LEU A 96 -10.25 24.44 -6.86
C LEU A 96 -11.13 25.67 -7.02
N ALA A 97 -11.45 26.07 -8.25
CA ALA A 97 -12.28 27.25 -8.52
C ALA A 97 -13.68 27.08 -7.94
N PHE A 98 -14.32 25.93 -8.19
CA PHE A 98 -15.63 25.63 -7.61
C PHE A 98 -15.58 25.49 -6.09
N GLY A 99 -14.57 24.81 -5.55
CA GLY A 99 -14.37 24.68 -4.12
C GLY A 99 -14.23 26.03 -3.42
N LEU A 100 -13.44 26.96 -3.98
CA LEU A 100 -13.32 28.31 -3.45
C LEU A 100 -14.62 29.11 -3.57
N LEU A 101 -15.33 29.00 -4.70
CA LEU A 101 -16.64 29.65 -4.88
C LEU A 101 -17.67 29.17 -3.85
N PHE A 102 -17.74 27.86 -3.56
CA PHE A 102 -18.63 27.32 -2.54
C PHE A 102 -18.17 27.67 -1.12
N LEU A 103 -16.86 27.73 -0.86
CA LEU A 103 -16.32 28.11 0.44
C LEU A 103 -16.67 29.56 0.79
N PHE A 104 -16.51 30.49 -0.14
CA PHE A 104 -16.83 31.91 0.08
C PHE A 104 -18.30 32.26 -0.13
N GLY A 105 -19.02 31.50 -0.96
CA GLY A 105 -20.43 31.76 -1.26
C GLY A 105 -21.40 31.17 -0.24
N VAL A 106 -21.19 29.91 0.15
CA VAL A 106 -22.13 29.14 0.98
C VAL A 106 -21.55 28.84 2.38
N GLY A 107 -20.23 28.93 2.56
CA GLY A 107 -19.58 28.61 3.84
C GLY A 107 -19.65 27.13 4.20
N ASP A 108 -19.95 26.25 3.24
CA ASP A 108 -20.13 24.83 3.47
C ASP A 108 -18.77 24.12 3.63
N LYS A 109 -18.65 23.27 4.64
CA LYS A 109 -17.43 22.48 4.93
C LYS A 109 -17.12 21.47 3.83
N THR A 110 -18.13 21.07 3.04
CA THR A 110 -17.95 20.18 1.87
C THR A 110 -17.05 20.80 0.80
N SER A 111 -16.99 22.14 0.72
CA SER A 111 -16.14 22.87 -0.21
C SER A 111 -14.63 22.65 0.04
N ILE A 112 -14.23 22.43 1.30
CA ILE A 112 -12.86 22.10 1.69
C ILE A 112 -12.44 20.77 1.06
N LEU A 113 -13.36 19.80 1.01
CA LEU A 113 -13.12 18.48 0.41
C LEU A 113 -12.86 18.61 -1.09
N LEU A 114 -13.63 19.46 -1.79
CA LEU A 114 -13.41 19.77 -3.21
C LEU A 114 -12.05 20.47 -3.45
N ILE A 115 -11.67 21.39 -2.56
CA ILE A 115 -10.37 22.08 -2.63
C ILE A 115 -9.21 21.07 -2.47
N VAL A 116 -9.29 20.20 -1.46
CA VAL A 116 -8.27 19.15 -1.21
C VAL A 116 -8.17 18.19 -2.40
N ILE A 117 -9.30 17.78 -2.98
CA ILE A 117 -9.33 16.95 -4.20
C ILE A 117 -8.67 17.70 -5.38
N GLY A 118 -8.97 18.98 -5.54
CA GLY A 118 -8.36 19.81 -6.59
C GLY A 118 -6.84 19.91 -6.46
N LEU A 119 -6.34 20.14 -5.24
CA LEU A 119 -4.91 20.14 -4.93
C LEU A 119 -4.26 18.78 -5.20
N TYR A 120 -4.94 17.69 -4.83
CA TYR A 120 -4.45 16.34 -5.09
C TYR A 120 -4.25 16.09 -6.59
N PHE A 121 -5.23 16.46 -7.42
CA PHE A 121 -5.11 16.29 -8.88
C PHE A 121 -4.03 17.18 -9.52
N LEU A 122 -3.78 18.36 -8.95
CA LEU A 122 -2.69 19.23 -9.39
C LEU A 122 -1.31 18.69 -9.02
N TYR A 123 -1.20 18.06 -7.85
CA TYR A 123 0.03 17.43 -7.36
C TYR A 123 0.32 16.09 -8.04
N PHE A 124 -0.72 15.31 -8.34
CA PHE A 124 -0.59 13.99 -8.96
C PHE A 124 -0.13 14.10 -10.43
N ASP A 125 1.12 13.72 -10.69
CA ASP A 125 1.70 13.73 -12.04
C ASP A 125 1.90 12.29 -12.58
N PRO A 126 0.97 11.77 -13.41
CA PRO A 126 1.08 10.43 -13.98
C PRO A 126 2.28 10.23 -14.90
N ARG A 127 2.96 11.30 -15.34
CA ARG A 127 4.17 11.18 -16.19
C ARG A 127 5.34 10.55 -15.43
N ARG A 128 5.37 10.65 -14.10
CA ARG A 128 6.43 10.07 -13.26
C ARG A 128 6.54 8.54 -13.40
N TYR A 129 5.42 7.84 -13.63
CA TYR A 129 5.39 6.37 -13.78
C TYR A 129 6.11 5.87 -15.03
N SER A 130 6.01 6.63 -16.13
CA SER A 130 6.66 6.25 -17.39
C SER A 130 8.18 6.47 -17.41
N ASN A 131 8.70 7.37 -16.57
CA ASN A 131 10.14 7.63 -16.48
C ASN A 131 10.87 6.59 -15.62
N SER A 132 10.16 5.92 -14.70
CA SER A 132 10.71 4.84 -13.88
C SER A 132 11.15 3.63 -14.73
N SER A 133 10.35 3.25 -15.73
CA SER A 133 10.67 2.09 -16.60
C SER A 133 11.92 2.30 -17.47
N LYS A 134 12.29 3.55 -17.77
CA LYS A 134 13.51 3.87 -18.53
C LYS A 134 14.77 3.86 -17.68
N LYS A 135 14.67 4.07 -16.35
CA LYS A 135 15.84 4.01 -15.46
C LYS A 135 16.34 2.58 -15.24
N ASN A 136 15.46 1.57 -15.28
CA ASN A 136 15.83 0.16 -15.11
C ASN A 136 16.48 -0.50 -16.35
N LYS A 137 16.60 0.19 -17.49
CA LYS A 137 17.27 -0.33 -18.69
C LYS A 137 18.74 0.08 -18.83
N LYS A 138 19.30 0.79 -17.83
CA LYS A 138 20.67 1.33 -17.87
C LYS A 138 21.67 0.63 -16.93
N HIS A 139 21.32 -0.55 -16.40
CA HIS A 139 22.25 -1.42 -15.68
C HIS A 139 22.23 -2.81 -16.27
#